data_AF-A0A352RXA8-F1
#
_entry.id   AF-A0A352RXA8-F1
#
_cell.length_a   1.000
_cell.length_b   1.000
_cell.length_c   1.000
_cell.angle_alpha   90.00
_cell.angle_beta   90.00
_cell.angle_gamma   90.00
#
_symmetry.space_group_name_H-M   'P 1'
#
loop_
_entity.id
_entity.type
_entity.pdbx_description
1 polymer ?
#
loop_
_entity_poly.entity_id
_entity_poly.type
_entity_poly.pdbx_seq_one_letter_code
_entity_poly.pdbx_strand_id
1 'polypeptide(L)'
;VLRPRDLKAHVQLVLTDRTSLTDGMSFDVFSPQTWHLADLGAKHAFLRAGFGWGHMPVEMVQHDLDTGHLVRLQLEQFQPHTPPISMFALYRKDTPPGPAGQWFLRRLKGGEAALIPSR
;
A
#
# COMPACT_ATOMS: atom_id res chain seq x y z
N VAL A 1 -20.22 -9.19 6.82
CA VAL A 1 -18.89 -9.53 7.38
C VAL A 1 -18.53 -10.94 6.93
N LEU A 2 -17.37 -11.12 6.31
CA LEU A 2 -16.84 -12.40 5.81
C LEU A 2 -16.01 -13.07 6.89
N ARG A 3 -16.12 -14.40 7.03
CA ARG A 3 -15.32 -15.17 7.98
C ARG A 3 -14.12 -15.77 7.26
N PRO A 4 -13.02 -16.12 7.95
CA PRO A 4 -11.85 -16.71 7.31
C PRO A 4 -12.15 -17.94 6.45
N ARG A 5 -13.12 -18.76 6.84
CA ARG A 5 -13.56 -19.92 6.04
C ARG A 5 -14.19 -19.56 4.71
N ASP A 6 -14.87 -18.42 4.64
CA ASP A 6 -15.53 -17.93 3.44
C ASP A 6 -14.47 -17.47 2.41
N LEU A 7 -13.26 -17.09 2.86
CA LEU A 7 -12.15 -16.64 2.00
C LEU A 7 -11.34 -17.77 1.37
N LYS A 8 -11.41 -18.99 1.91
CA LYS A 8 -10.55 -20.11 1.48
C LYS A 8 -10.72 -20.52 0.01
N ALA A 9 -11.90 -20.24 -0.56
CA ALA A 9 -12.25 -20.55 -1.94
C ALA A 9 -12.02 -19.38 -2.91
N HIS A 10 -11.42 -18.29 -2.44
CA HIS A 10 -11.21 -17.08 -3.24
C HIS A 10 -9.74 -16.73 -3.33
N VAL A 11 -9.31 -16.38 -4.55
CA VAL A 11 -7.94 -15.96 -4.84
C VAL A 11 -7.61 -14.66 -4.09
N GLN A 12 -6.60 -14.72 -3.22
CA GLN A 12 -6.05 -13.55 -2.57
C GLN A 12 -4.84 -13.04 -3.35
N LEU A 13 -4.88 -11.78 -3.76
CA LEU A 13 -3.78 -11.07 -4.39
C LEU A 13 -2.85 -10.53 -3.30
N VAL A 14 -1.63 -11.06 -3.25
CA VAL A 14 -0.62 -10.72 -2.25
C VAL A 14 0.50 -9.94 -2.94
N LEU A 15 0.89 -8.80 -2.35
CA LEU A 15 2.06 -8.06 -2.81
C LEU A 15 3.29 -8.77 -2.25
N THR A 16 4.18 -9.23 -3.12
CA THR A 16 5.46 -9.81 -2.73
C THR A 16 6.54 -8.76 -2.88
N ASP A 17 7.25 -8.47 -1.78
CA ASP A 17 8.53 -7.81 -1.86
C ASP A 17 9.59 -8.86 -2.28
N ARG A 18 10.33 -8.56 -3.35
CA ARG A 18 11.37 -9.43 -3.94
C ARG A 18 12.73 -9.25 -3.28
N THR A 19 12.83 -8.39 -2.26
CA THR A 19 14.04 -8.27 -1.47
C THR A 19 14.05 -9.36 -0.40
N SER A 20 15.24 -9.88 -0.08
CA SER A 20 15.42 -10.84 1.02
C SER A 20 15.12 -10.25 2.41
N LEU A 21 14.79 -8.94 2.48
CA LEU A 21 14.45 -8.22 3.71
C LEU A 21 13.10 -8.65 4.28
N THR A 22 12.21 -9.21 3.45
CA THR A 22 10.88 -9.70 3.86
C THR A 22 10.71 -11.20 3.69
N ASP A 23 11.81 -11.94 3.46
CA ASP A 23 11.77 -13.40 3.33
C ASP A 23 11.16 -14.02 4.60
N GLY A 24 10.09 -14.82 4.41
CA GLY A 24 9.36 -15.45 5.50
C GLY A 24 8.30 -14.57 6.18
N MET A 25 8.13 -13.31 5.77
CA MET A 25 7.07 -12.44 6.30
C MET A 25 5.85 -12.43 5.38
N SER A 26 4.88 -13.33 5.63
CA SER A 26 3.55 -13.22 5.01
C SER A 26 2.63 -12.38 5.91
N PHE A 27 2.46 -11.12 5.57
CA PHE A 27 1.49 -10.26 6.25
C PHE A 27 0.08 -10.49 5.70
N ASP A 28 -0.88 -10.74 6.58
CA ASP A 28 -2.31 -10.74 6.27
C ASP A 28 -2.74 -11.69 5.13
N VAL A 29 -2.20 -12.92 5.10
CA VAL A 29 -2.61 -13.96 4.15
C VAL A 29 -3.66 -14.87 4.79
N PHE A 30 -4.87 -14.88 4.24
CA PHE A 30 -6.04 -15.59 4.79
C PHE A 30 -6.57 -16.71 3.89
N SER A 31 -6.21 -16.70 2.60
CA SER A 31 -6.59 -17.74 1.65
C SER A 31 -5.40 -18.64 1.31
N PRO A 32 -5.59 -19.98 1.19
CA PRO A 32 -4.58 -20.87 0.63
C PRO A 32 -4.40 -20.66 -0.89
N GLN A 33 -5.31 -19.96 -1.56
CA GLN A 33 -5.21 -19.63 -2.98
C GLN A 33 -4.60 -18.23 -3.12
N THR A 34 -3.27 -18.15 -3.21
CA THR A 34 -2.55 -16.87 -3.32
C THR A 34 -1.95 -16.65 -4.69
N TRP A 35 -2.14 -15.46 -5.24
CA TRP A 35 -1.39 -14.99 -6.41
C TRP A 35 -0.48 -13.84 -5.98
N HIS A 36 0.80 -13.99 -6.30
CA HIS A 36 1.86 -13.08 -5.90
C HIS A 36 2.12 -12.06 -7.00
N LEU A 37 2.05 -10.77 -6.63
CA LEU A 37 2.23 -9.64 -7.54
C LEU A 37 3.43 -8.81 -7.10
N ALA A 38 4.15 -8.24 -8.06
CA ALA A 38 5.41 -7.53 -7.81
C ALA A 38 5.24 -6.03 -7.51
N ASP A 39 4.07 -5.46 -7.80
CA ASP A 39 3.79 -4.04 -7.61
C ASP A 39 2.29 -3.79 -7.35
N LEU A 40 2.00 -2.64 -6.73
CA LEU A 40 0.63 -2.25 -6.36
C LEU A 40 -0.23 -1.85 -7.57
N GLY A 41 0.37 -1.40 -8.68
CA GLY A 41 -0.37 -1.04 -9.89
C GLY A 41 -0.96 -2.27 -10.58
N ALA A 42 -0.16 -3.32 -10.75
CA ALA A 42 -0.61 -4.62 -11.25
C ALA A 42 -1.71 -5.21 -10.36
N LYS A 43 -1.56 -5.11 -9.03
CA LYS A 43 -2.59 -5.54 -8.07
C LYS A 43 -3.90 -4.79 -8.27
N HIS A 44 -3.85 -3.47 -8.41
CA HIS A 44 -5.03 -2.66 -8.67
C HIS A 44 -5.75 -3.06 -9.97
N ALA A 45 -5.00 -3.26 -11.06
CA ALA A 45 -5.55 -3.71 -12.34
C ALA A 45 -6.24 -5.09 -12.22
N PHE A 46 -5.64 -6.03 -11.48
CA PHE A 46 -6.21 -7.36 -11.26
C PHE A 46 -7.49 -7.32 -10.41
N LEU A 47 -7.53 -6.47 -9.38
CA LEU A 47 -8.74 -6.23 -8.59
C LEU A 47 -9.87 -5.69 -9.47
N ARG A 48 -9.58 -4.68 -10.30
CA ARG A 48 -10.54 -4.07 -11.24
C ARG A 48 -11.07 -5.06 -12.28
N ALA A 49 -10.26 -6.04 -12.67
CA ALA A 49 -10.64 -7.10 -13.59
C ALA A 49 -11.33 -8.29 -12.91
N GLY A 50 -11.48 -8.29 -11.58
CA GLY A 50 -12.19 -9.33 -10.83
C GLY A 50 -11.39 -10.62 -10.61
N PHE A 51 -10.07 -10.60 -10.74
CA PHE A 51 -9.22 -11.79 -10.59
C PHE A 51 -8.98 -12.23 -9.13
N GLY A 52 -9.45 -11.47 -8.15
CA GLY A 52 -9.32 -11.82 -6.73
C GLY A 52 -9.63 -10.66 -5.81
N TRP A 53 -9.18 -10.79 -4.56
CA TRP A 53 -9.34 -9.80 -3.50
C TRP A 53 -8.01 -9.53 -2.79
N GLY A 54 -7.87 -8.42 -2.08
CA GLY A 54 -6.68 -8.15 -1.27
C GLY A 54 -6.62 -6.74 -0.71
N HIS A 55 -5.64 -6.50 0.17
CA HIS A 55 -5.42 -5.19 0.79
C HIS A 55 -4.81 -4.19 -0.20
N MET A 56 -5.27 -2.94 -0.12
CA MET A 56 -4.77 -1.81 -0.91
C MET A 56 -4.69 -0.56 -0.03
N PRO A 57 -3.71 0.34 -0.25
CA PRO A 57 -3.79 1.70 0.26
C PRO A 57 -5.07 2.36 -0.22
N VAL A 58 -5.82 2.99 0.70
CA VAL A 58 -7.14 3.57 0.40
C VAL A 58 -7.02 4.64 -0.67
N GLU A 59 -5.96 5.43 -0.64
CA GLU A 59 -5.68 6.52 -1.57
C GLU A 59 -5.59 6.02 -3.02
N MET A 60 -5.14 4.79 -3.24
CA MET A 60 -5.01 4.21 -4.59
C MET A 60 -6.35 3.70 -5.14
N VAL A 61 -7.31 3.37 -4.28
CA VAL A 61 -8.58 2.73 -4.67
C VAL A 61 -9.81 3.57 -4.33
N GLN A 62 -9.63 4.76 -3.75
CA GLN A 62 -10.74 5.61 -3.29
C GLN A 62 -11.74 5.87 -4.41
N HIS A 63 -11.26 6.24 -5.60
CA HIS A 63 -12.13 6.46 -6.75
C HIS A 63 -12.96 5.21 -7.12
N ASP A 64 -12.36 4.02 -7.08
CA ASP A 64 -13.07 2.78 -7.41
C ASP A 64 -14.09 2.39 -6.35
N LEU A 65 -13.79 2.72 -5.09
CA LEU A 65 -14.73 2.55 -3.97
C LEU A 65 -15.92 3.51 -4.13
N ASP A 66 -15.65 4.78 -4.46
CA ASP A 66 -16.67 5.82 -4.64
C ASP A 66 -17.59 5.51 -5.83
N THR A 67 -17.02 4.95 -6.90
CA THR A 67 -17.73 4.58 -8.13
C THR A 67 -18.32 3.17 -8.10
N GLY A 68 -18.06 2.39 -7.04
CA GLY A 68 -18.57 1.02 -6.88
C GLY A 68 -17.91 -0.03 -7.77
N HIS A 69 -16.81 0.31 -8.44
CA HIS A 69 -16.01 -0.66 -9.19
C HIS A 69 -15.22 -1.61 -8.29
N LEU A 70 -14.88 -1.15 -7.08
CA LEU A 70 -14.37 -1.99 -6.00
C LEU A 70 -15.29 -1.83 -4.78
N VAL A 71 -15.35 -2.87 -3.97
CA VAL A 71 -16.12 -2.85 -2.71
C VAL A 71 -15.21 -3.19 -1.55
N ARG A 72 -15.41 -2.51 -0.41
CA ARG A 72 -14.65 -2.80 0.81
C ARG A 72 -15.18 -4.09 1.45
N LEU A 73 -14.31 -5.09 1.57
CA LEU A 73 -14.62 -6.31 2.31
C LEU A 73 -14.42 -6.09 3.81
N GLN A 74 -15.40 -6.48 4.62
CA GLN A 74 -15.30 -6.49 6.07
C GLN A 74 -15.05 -7.93 6.54
N LEU A 75 -13.89 -8.20 7.13
CA LEU A 75 -13.52 -9.51 7.63
C LEU A 75 -13.78 -9.61 9.14
N GLU A 76 -14.31 -10.74 9.60
CA GLU A 76 -14.53 -11.02 11.02
C GLU A 76 -13.18 -11.08 11.76
N GLN A 77 -13.09 -10.37 12.90
CA GLN A 77 -11.89 -10.32 13.77
C GLN A 77 -10.62 -9.75 13.11
N PHE A 78 -10.72 -9.15 11.92
CA PHE A 78 -9.61 -8.40 11.33
C PHE A 78 -9.78 -6.90 11.61
N GLN A 79 -8.86 -6.34 12.38
CA GLN A 79 -8.66 -4.90 12.44
C GLN A 79 -7.53 -4.58 11.45
N PRO A 80 -7.80 -3.81 10.38
CA PRO A 80 -6.76 -3.36 9.47
C PRO A 80 -5.78 -2.49 10.25
N HIS A 81 -4.72 -3.10 10.76
CA HIS A 81 -3.57 -2.40 11.31
C HIS A 81 -2.52 -2.40 10.23
N THR A 82 -2.62 -1.46 9.28
CA THR A 82 -1.43 -1.13 8.48
C THR A 82 -0.47 -0.45 9.45
N PRO A 83 0.64 -1.10 9.87
CA PRO A 83 1.62 -0.41 10.70
C PRO A 83 2.05 0.85 9.94
N PRO A 84 2.24 2.00 10.62
CA PRO A 84 2.69 3.20 9.96
C PRO A 84 3.99 2.92 9.22
N ILE A 85 3.95 2.96 7.88
CA ILE A 85 5.13 2.79 7.06
C ILE A 85 6.00 4.01 7.30
N SER A 86 7.15 3.81 7.95
CA SER A 86 8.07 4.89 8.25
C SER A 86 8.76 5.32 6.97
N MET A 87 8.62 6.60 6.61
CA MET A 87 9.33 7.19 5.48
C MET A 87 10.70 7.70 5.95
N PHE A 88 11.76 7.23 5.29
CA PHE A 88 13.13 7.64 5.57
C PHE A 88 13.74 8.39 4.40
N ALA A 89 14.55 9.39 4.70
CA ALA A 89 15.41 10.04 3.72
C ALA A 89 16.87 9.67 4.01
N LEU A 90 17.51 8.96 3.08
CA LEU A 90 18.90 8.53 3.19
C LEU A 90 19.80 9.42 2.34
N TYR A 91 20.87 9.93 2.94
CA TYR A 91 21.94 10.68 2.26
C TYR A 91 23.28 10.42 2.95
N ARG A 92 24.37 10.56 2.19
CA ARG A 92 25.73 10.41 2.74
C ARG A 92 26.04 11.53 3.73
N LYS A 93 26.72 11.20 4.83
CA LYS A 93 27.10 12.18 5.86
C LYS A 93 28.04 13.26 5.33
N ASP A 94 28.95 12.89 4.43
CA ASP A 94 29.94 13.77 3.80
C ASP A 94 29.41 14.50 2.56
N THR A 95 28.18 14.20 2.12
CA THR A 95 27.53 14.87 0.99
C THR A 95 26.07 15.16 1.33
N PRO A 96 25.82 16.11 2.24
CA PRO A 96 24.46 16.48 2.60
C PRO A 96 23.71 17.05 1.38
N PRO A 97 22.37 16.92 1.33
CA PRO A 97 21.58 17.53 0.28
C PRO A 97 21.84 19.04 0.19
N GLY A 98 21.97 19.56 -1.03
CA GLY A 98 22.05 21.00 -1.29
C GLY A 98 20.73 21.73 -0.98
N PRO A 99 20.65 23.05 -1.24
CA PRO A 99 19.49 23.87 -0.88
C PRO A 99 18.14 23.32 -1.36
N ALA A 100 18.08 22.82 -2.60
CA ALA A 100 16.87 22.20 -3.16
C ALA A 100 16.50 20.88 -2.46
N GLY A 101 17.49 20.04 -2.15
CA GLY A 101 17.26 18.78 -1.44
C GLY A 101 16.79 19.01 0.00
N GLN A 102 17.38 19.97 0.72
CA GLN A 102 16.91 20.34 2.05
C GLN A 102 15.50 20.93 2.04
N TRP A 103 15.20 21.76 1.04
CA TRP A 103 13.84 22.27 0.83
C TRP A 103 12.84 21.12 0.63
N PHE A 104 13.18 20.15 -0.22
CA PHE A 104 12.33 18.99 -0.47
C PHE A 104 12.15 18.13 0.79
N LEU A 105 13.22 17.86 1.54
CA LEU A 105 13.13 17.13 2.80
C LEU A 105 12.28 17.84 3.86
N ARG A 106 12.36 19.18 3.96
CA ARG A 106 11.47 19.95 4.84
C ARG A 106 10.01 19.80 4.42
N ARG A 107 9.74 19.86 3.12
CA ARG A 107 8.40 19.67 2.56
C ARG A 107 7.85 18.26 2.80
N LEU A 108 8.70 17.24 2.80
CA LEU A 108 8.28 15.86 3.12
C LEU A 108 8.06 15.64 4.62
N LYS A 109 8.78 16.36 5.48
CA LYS A 109 8.67 16.25 6.95
C LYS A 109 7.49 17.02 7.54
N GLY A 110 7.12 18.14 6.95
CA GLY A 110 5.96 18.92 7.32
C GLY A 110 4.96 18.90 6.18
N GLY A 111 3.84 18.20 6.36
CA GLY A 111 2.69 18.27 5.47
C GLY A 111 2.00 19.63 5.56
N GLU A 112 2.69 20.70 5.17
CA GLU A 112 2.11 22.03 5.05
C GLU A 112 2.08 22.41 3.57
N ALA A 113 0.87 22.74 3.10
CA ALA A 113 0.62 23.26 1.78
C ALA A 113 1.61 24.38 1.48
N ALA A 114 2.31 24.25 0.37
CA ALA A 114 3.23 25.27 -0.11
C ALA A 114 2.46 26.58 -0.31
N LEU A 115 2.69 27.55 0.56
CA LEU A 115 2.73 28.93 0.15
C LEU A 115 3.92 29.06 -0.80
N ILE A 116 3.62 28.91 -2.09
CA ILE A 116 4.49 29.35 -3.18
C ILE A 116 4.63 30.86 -3.00
N PRO A 117 5.83 31.43 -2.80
CA PRO A 117 5.99 32.88 -2.86
C PRO A 117 5.67 33.29 -4.29
N SER A 118 4.59 34.07 -4.46
CA SER A 118 4.32 34.78 -5.70
C SER A 118 5.54 35.63 -6.02
N ARG A 119 6.05 35.44 -7.23
CA ARG A 119 7.15 36.23 -7.79
C ARG A 119 6.66 37.63 -8.13
#